data_AF-A0A346RJ11-F1
#
_entry.id   AF-A0A346RJ11-F1
#
_cell.length_a   1.000
_cell.length_b   1.000
_cell.length_c   1.000
_cell.angle_alpha   90.00
_cell.angle_beta   90.00
_cell.angle_gamma   90.00
#
_symmetry.space_group_name_H-M   'P 1'
#
loop_
_entity.id
_entity.type
_entity.pdbx_description
1 polymer ?
#
loop_
_entity_poly.entity_id
_entity_poly.type
_entity_poly.pdbx_seq_one_letter_code
_entity_poly.pdbx_strand_id
1 'polypeptide(L)'
;MLTLILIKMNSLIMLFMKHPLALGMMILIQTFFISIFMNSIFLNFWYSYIILLVMIGGLLILFIYMTSIASNEKFKMNYKIFFTTMTLALLELMFFNLNSNLSMNEFTLSMKEKSNLNLSLISFHNYPNSKIFIFSIIYLLITLIILVKICLNQKGPLRQIYENT
;
A
#
# COMPACT_ATOMS: atom_id res chain seq x y z
N MET A 1 -16.78 -3.63 5.44
CA MET A 1 -17.41 -2.38 5.94
C MET A 1 -16.63 -1.79 7.10
N LEU A 2 -16.47 -2.49 8.24
CA LEU A 2 -15.52 -2.07 9.30
C LEU A 2 -14.11 -1.81 8.75
N THR A 3 -13.66 -2.68 7.85
CA THR A 3 -12.39 -2.53 7.11
C THR A 3 -12.30 -1.22 6.33
N LEU A 4 -13.40 -0.75 5.71
CA LEU A 4 -13.42 0.53 4.98
C LEU A 4 -13.29 1.72 5.92
N ILE A 5 -13.95 1.67 7.07
CA ILE A 5 -13.83 2.72 8.10
C ILE A 5 -12.37 2.78 8.59
N LEU A 6 -11.75 1.64 8.88
CA LEU A 6 -10.34 1.57 9.28
C LEU A 6 -9.37 2.11 8.21
N ILE A 7 -9.62 1.81 6.94
CA ILE A 7 -8.84 2.36 5.79
C ILE A 7 -8.93 3.90 5.76
N LYS A 8 -10.15 4.45 5.93
CA LYS A 8 -10.35 5.90 5.95
C LYS A 8 -9.63 6.54 7.14
N MET A 9 -9.77 5.95 8.33
CA MET A 9 -9.13 6.46 9.55
C MET A 9 -7.61 6.57 9.40
N ASN A 10 -6.96 5.51 8.96
CA ASN A 10 -5.51 5.53 8.77
C ASN A 10 -5.08 6.54 7.70
N SER A 11 -5.82 6.65 6.60
CA SER A 11 -5.52 7.63 5.55
C SER A 11 -5.58 9.07 6.06
N LEU A 12 -6.54 9.40 6.93
CA LEU A 12 -6.65 10.72 7.55
C LEU A 12 -5.50 10.99 8.51
N ILE A 13 -5.11 10.02 9.33
CA ILE A 13 -3.98 10.19 10.25
C ILE A 13 -2.66 10.35 9.46
N MET A 14 -2.50 9.61 8.36
CA MET A 14 -1.31 9.64 7.52
C MET A 14 -1.00 11.04 6.96
N LEU A 15 -2.04 11.81 6.59
CA LEU A 15 -1.88 13.19 6.08
C LEU A 15 -1.16 14.13 7.06
N PHE A 16 -1.25 13.86 8.36
CA PHE A 16 -0.67 14.73 9.39
C PHE A 16 0.65 14.22 9.97
N MET A 17 1.15 13.08 9.49
CA MET A 17 2.43 12.52 9.93
C MET A 17 3.60 13.20 9.23
N LYS A 18 4.59 13.64 10.02
CA LYS A 18 5.81 14.27 9.50
C LYS A 18 7.02 13.35 9.49
N HIS A 19 7.11 12.45 10.46
CA HIS A 19 8.30 11.62 10.62
C HIS A 19 8.31 10.47 9.59
N PRO A 20 9.39 10.26 8.82
CA PRO A 20 9.41 9.27 7.74
C PRO A 20 9.18 7.83 8.24
N LEU A 21 9.74 7.47 9.39
CA LEU A 21 9.49 6.17 10.03
C LEU A 21 8.01 5.97 10.43
N ALA A 22 7.37 7.03 10.94
CA ALA A 22 5.95 7.02 11.28
C ALA A 22 5.08 6.81 10.06
N LEU A 23 5.42 7.52 8.99
CA LEU A 23 4.75 7.41 7.70
C LEU A 23 4.89 5.99 7.15
N GLY A 24 6.10 5.40 7.19
CA GLY A 24 6.34 4.02 6.79
C GLY A 24 5.49 3.01 7.55
N MET A 25 5.41 3.15 8.88
CA MET A 25 4.54 2.30 9.71
C MET A 25 3.05 2.48 9.39
N MET A 26 2.59 3.71 9.15
CA MET A 26 1.20 3.95 8.75
C MET A 26 0.87 3.34 7.39
N ILE A 27 1.81 3.36 6.43
CA ILE A 27 1.63 2.72 5.14
C ILE A 27 1.52 1.19 5.30
N LEU A 28 2.35 0.57 6.16
CA LEU A 28 2.25 -0.88 6.44
C LEU A 28 0.85 -1.24 6.95
N ILE A 29 0.36 -0.52 7.96
CA ILE A 29 -0.98 -0.74 8.53
C ILE A 29 -2.07 -0.52 7.46
N GLN A 30 -1.94 0.51 6.63
CA GLN A 30 -2.88 0.78 5.55
C GLN A 30 -2.92 -0.37 4.53
N THR A 31 -1.76 -0.89 4.13
CA THR A 31 -1.68 -1.98 3.15
C THR A 31 -2.28 -3.28 3.67
N PHE A 32 -2.16 -3.55 4.97
CA PHE A 32 -2.81 -4.68 5.62
C PHE A 32 -4.34 -4.55 5.62
N PHE A 33 -4.89 -3.37 5.91
CA PHE A 33 -6.34 -3.19 5.84
C PHE A 33 -6.87 -3.26 4.40
N ILE A 34 -6.10 -2.75 3.43
CA ILE A 34 -6.45 -2.86 2.00
C ILE A 34 -6.44 -4.33 1.56
N SER A 35 -5.45 -5.15 1.96
CA SER A 35 -5.43 -6.57 1.58
C SER A 35 -6.63 -7.33 2.11
N ILE A 36 -7.06 -7.04 3.35
CA ILE A 36 -8.28 -7.63 3.93
C ILE A 36 -9.52 -7.15 3.16
N PHE A 37 -9.58 -5.88 2.80
CA PHE A 37 -10.70 -5.35 2.02
C PHE A 37 -10.79 -5.97 0.62
N MET A 38 -9.65 -6.10 -0.08
CA MET A 38 -9.59 -6.75 -1.38
C MET A 38 -10.02 -8.21 -1.30
N ASN A 39 -9.66 -8.90 -0.23
CA ASN A 39 -10.13 -10.26 0.03
C ASN A 39 -11.65 -10.36 0.22
N SER A 40 -12.30 -9.30 0.69
CA SER A 40 -13.76 -9.28 0.83
C SER A 40 -14.51 -9.04 -0.49
N ILE A 41 -13.84 -8.43 -1.48
CA ILE A 41 -14.43 -8.15 -2.80
C ILE A 41 -14.18 -9.32 -3.75
N PHE A 42 -12.95 -9.81 -3.80
CA PHE A 42 -12.57 -10.86 -4.72
C PHE A 42 -12.70 -12.22 -4.05
N LEU A 43 -13.37 -13.13 -4.73
CA LEU A 43 -13.48 -14.52 -4.31
C LEU A 43 -12.13 -15.27 -4.41
N ASN A 44 -11.14 -14.73 -5.12
CA ASN A 44 -9.81 -15.32 -5.26
C ASN A 44 -8.75 -14.54 -4.46
N PHE A 45 -8.01 -15.24 -3.59
CA PHE A 45 -7.01 -14.70 -2.68
C PHE A 45 -5.72 -14.22 -3.36
N TRP A 46 -5.45 -14.60 -4.61
CA TRP A 46 -4.19 -14.26 -5.28
C TRP A 46 -3.94 -12.74 -5.35
N TYR A 47 -4.96 -11.94 -5.59
CA TYR A 47 -4.81 -10.48 -5.67
C TYR A 47 -4.48 -9.84 -4.32
N SER A 48 -5.12 -10.28 -3.23
CA SER A 48 -4.84 -9.76 -1.89
C SER A 48 -3.43 -10.13 -1.42
N TYR A 49 -2.94 -11.32 -1.79
CA TYR A 49 -1.57 -11.74 -1.50
C TYR A 49 -0.51 -10.95 -2.28
N ILE A 50 -0.69 -10.73 -3.59
CA ILE A 50 0.28 -9.96 -4.39
C ILE A 50 0.41 -8.53 -3.85
N ILE A 51 -0.71 -7.88 -3.49
CA ILE A 51 -0.68 -6.53 -2.92
C ILE A 51 0.11 -6.50 -1.61
N LEU A 52 -0.11 -7.47 -0.72
CA LEU A 52 0.58 -7.53 0.57
C LEU A 52 2.09 -7.74 0.39
N LEU A 53 2.51 -8.66 -0.49
CA LEU A 53 3.92 -8.96 -0.73
C LEU A 53 4.68 -7.78 -1.35
N VAL A 54 4.13 -7.17 -2.40
CA VAL A 54 4.81 -6.07 -3.11
C VAL A 54 4.95 -4.85 -2.20
N MET A 55 3.92 -4.52 -1.43
CA MET A 55 3.96 -3.35 -0.56
C MET A 55 4.91 -3.53 0.63
N ILE A 56 4.91 -4.71 1.29
CA ILE A 56 5.84 -4.99 2.38
C ILE A 56 7.29 -4.96 1.86
N GLY A 57 7.56 -5.57 0.70
CA GLY A 57 8.90 -5.56 0.10
C GLY A 57 9.42 -4.14 -0.18
N GLY A 58 8.59 -3.28 -0.77
CA GLY A 58 8.96 -1.89 -1.04
C GLY A 58 9.18 -1.05 0.23
N LEU A 59 8.37 -1.27 1.26
CA LEU A 59 8.47 -0.54 2.54
C LEU A 59 9.71 -0.93 3.34
N LEU A 60 10.15 -2.19 3.27
CA LEU A 60 11.40 -2.62 3.93
C LEU A 60 12.62 -1.92 3.35
N ILE A 61 12.67 -1.72 2.02
CA ILE A 61 13.77 -1.00 1.36
C ILE A 61 13.79 0.47 1.81
N LEU A 62 12.62 1.12 1.83
CA LEU A 62 12.46 2.48 2.35
C LEU A 62 12.87 2.60 3.83
N PHE A 63 12.55 1.60 4.65
CA PHE A 63 12.91 1.58 6.06
C PHE A 63 14.43 1.55 6.25
N ILE A 64 15.14 0.66 5.54
CA ILE A 64 16.61 0.57 5.60
C ILE A 64 17.27 1.89 5.15
N TYR A 65 16.74 2.50 4.08
CA TYR A 65 17.25 3.78 3.61
C TYR A 65 17.09 4.89 4.66
N MET A 66 15.91 5.02 5.27
CA MET A 66 15.64 6.08 6.24
C MET A 66 16.44 5.90 7.55
N THR A 67 16.61 4.67 8.06
CA THR A 67 17.43 4.44 9.26
C THR A 67 18.92 4.71 9.01
N SER A 68 19.39 4.61 7.76
CA SER A 68 20.78 4.93 7.41
C SER A 68 21.08 6.43 7.34
N ILE A 69 20.06 7.29 7.20
CA ILE A 69 20.22 8.72 6.93
C ILE A 69 19.80 9.61 8.10
N ALA A 70 18.82 9.19 8.90
CA ALA A 70 18.27 10.03 9.96
C ALA A 70 18.81 9.67 11.36
N SER A 71 19.09 10.69 12.16
CA SER A 71 19.22 10.55 13.61
C SER A 71 17.85 10.23 14.23
N ASN A 72 17.83 9.44 15.31
CA ASN A 72 16.60 9.02 16.00
C ASN A 72 15.89 10.21 16.69
N GLU A 73 15.19 11.04 15.93
CA GLU A 73 14.37 12.12 16.49
C GLU A 73 13.19 11.55 17.28
N LYS A 74 12.86 12.20 18.40
CA LYS A 74 11.74 11.78 19.26
C LYS A 74 10.43 11.96 18.52
N PHE A 75 9.69 10.87 18.35
CA PHE A 75 8.36 10.84 17.76
C PHE A 75 7.36 11.72 18.55
N LYS A 76 6.74 12.69 17.88
CA LYS A 76 5.67 13.53 18.45
C LYS A 76 4.35 13.29 17.72
N MET A 77 3.45 12.56 18.36
CA MET A 77 2.08 12.36 17.89
C MET A 77 1.19 13.54 18.28
N ASN A 78 0.34 14.01 17.38
CA ASN A 78 -0.69 14.99 17.73
C ASN A 78 -1.97 14.29 18.19
N TYR A 79 -2.16 14.19 19.51
CA TYR A 79 -3.33 13.54 20.11
C TYR A 79 -4.66 14.16 19.67
N LYS A 80 -4.70 15.47 19.35
CA LYS A 80 -5.93 16.12 18.89
C LYS A 80 -6.44 15.49 17.59
N ILE A 81 -5.54 15.24 16.64
CA ILE A 81 -5.88 14.62 15.36
C ILE A 81 -6.43 13.21 15.60
N PHE A 82 -5.77 12.43 16.45
CA PHE A 82 -6.20 11.08 16.78
C PHE A 82 -7.61 11.03 17.38
N PHE A 83 -7.91 11.93 18.32
CA PHE A 83 -9.26 12.03 18.89
C PHE A 83 -10.30 12.48 17.85
N THR A 84 -9.98 13.45 16.98
CA THR A 84 -10.91 13.87 15.92
C THR A 84 -11.19 12.76 14.91
N THR A 85 -10.20 11.94 14.57
CA THR A 85 -10.43 10.80 13.69
C THR A 85 -11.31 9.75 14.36
N MET A 86 -11.09 9.47 15.65
CA MET A 86 -11.91 8.50 16.38
C MET A 86 -13.37 8.93 16.53
N THR A 87 -13.64 10.23 16.77
CA THR A 87 -15.02 10.72 16.85
C THR A 87 -15.74 10.62 15.51
N LEU A 88 -15.07 10.93 14.40
CA LEU A 88 -15.62 10.74 13.06
C LEU A 88 -15.94 9.27 12.78
N ALA A 89 -15.09 8.34 13.24
CA ALA A 89 -15.31 6.90 13.07
C ALA A 89 -16.58 6.43 13.77
N LEU A 90 -16.77 6.88 15.01
CA LEU A 90 -17.92 6.53 15.82
C LEU A 90 -19.21 7.07 15.20
N LEU A 91 -19.20 8.29 14.67
CA LEU A 91 -20.36 8.85 13.96
C LEU A 91 -20.70 8.02 12.72
N GLU A 92 -19.72 7.64 11.90
CA GLU A 92 -19.94 6.83 10.70
C GLU A 92 -20.52 5.45 11.05
N LEU A 93 -20.05 4.83 12.14
CA LEU A 93 -20.61 3.56 12.65
C LEU A 93 -22.09 3.69 13.06
N MET A 94 -22.45 4.79 13.72
CA MET A 94 -23.83 5.02 14.17
C MET A 94 -24.79 5.20 12.99
N PHE A 95 -24.38 5.96 11.95
CA PHE A 95 -25.17 6.12 10.73
C PHE A 95 -25.33 4.80 9.96
N PHE A 96 -24.33 3.93 10.00
CA PHE A 96 -24.34 2.69 9.23
C PHE A 96 -25.35 1.66 9.76
N ASN A 97 -25.47 1.53 11.09
CA ASN A 97 -26.40 0.56 11.68
C ASN A 97 -27.86 0.79 11.25
N LEU A 98 -28.22 2.01 10.85
CA LEU A 98 -29.58 2.36 10.41
C LEU A 98 -29.89 1.91 8.97
N ASN A 99 -28.89 1.80 8.09
CA ASN A 99 -29.09 1.58 6.64
C ASN A 99 -28.65 0.20 6.12
N SER A 100 -28.04 -0.64 6.96
CA SER A 100 -27.23 -1.78 6.51
C SER A 100 -27.98 -3.07 6.14
N ASN A 101 -29.23 -3.24 6.58
CA ASN A 101 -29.92 -4.53 6.43
C ASN A 101 -30.48 -4.82 5.03
N LEU A 102 -30.64 -3.83 4.16
CA LEU A 102 -31.37 -4.00 2.90
C LEU A 102 -30.46 -4.14 1.66
N SER A 103 -29.34 -3.41 1.59
CA SER A 103 -28.54 -3.34 0.36
C SER A 103 -27.47 -4.43 0.23
N MET A 104 -27.00 -5.00 1.35
CA MET A 104 -25.79 -5.84 1.31
C MET A 104 -26.01 -7.27 0.84
N ASN A 105 -27.24 -7.79 0.96
CA ASN A 105 -27.57 -9.15 0.52
C ASN A 105 -27.65 -9.25 -1.01
N GLU A 106 -28.19 -8.23 -1.70
CA GLU A 106 -28.33 -8.24 -3.16
C GLU A 106 -26.98 -8.15 -3.90
N PHE A 107 -26.04 -7.34 -3.38
CA PHE A 107 -24.70 -7.23 -3.95
C PHE A 107 -23.85 -8.50 -3.77
N THR A 108 -24.00 -9.20 -2.65
CA THR A 108 -23.21 -10.42 -2.38
C THR A 108 -23.70 -11.62 -3.18
N LEU A 109 -25.02 -11.71 -3.43
CA LEU A 109 -25.62 -12.73 -4.30
C LEU A 109 -25.18 -12.58 -5.76
N SER A 110 -25.23 -11.37 -6.31
CA SER A 110 -24.86 -11.10 -7.72
C SER A 110 -23.38 -11.33 -8.04
N MET A 111 -22.47 -11.15 -7.06
CA MET A 111 -21.04 -11.41 -7.24
C MET A 111 -20.70 -12.90 -7.23
N LYS A 112 -21.42 -13.72 -6.46
CA LYS A 112 -21.22 -15.18 -6.44
C LYS A 112 -21.58 -15.82 -7.77
N GLU A 113 -22.63 -15.35 -8.43
CA GLU A 113 -23.12 -15.91 -9.70
C GLU A 113 -22.18 -15.65 -10.90
N LYS A 114 -21.32 -14.62 -10.85
CA LYS A 114 -20.40 -14.26 -11.95
C LYS A 114 -18.99 -14.85 -11.83
N SER A 115 -18.76 -15.75 -10.87
CA SER A 115 -17.42 -16.10 -10.42
C SER A 115 -16.71 -17.17 -11.28
N ASN A 116 -16.34 -16.79 -12.49
CA ASN A 116 -15.32 -17.49 -13.28
C ASN A 116 -13.91 -17.19 -12.70
N LEU A 117 -13.63 -17.77 -11.53
CA LEU A 117 -12.54 -17.41 -10.62
C LEU A 117 -11.12 -17.66 -11.13
N ASN A 118 -10.96 -18.67 -11.98
CA ASN A 118 -9.63 -19.06 -12.48
C ASN A 118 -9.29 -18.40 -13.82
N LEU A 119 -10.27 -17.78 -14.50
CA LEU A 119 -10.06 -17.18 -15.81
C LEU A 119 -9.42 -15.78 -15.74
N SER A 120 -9.47 -15.09 -14.60
CA SER A 120 -8.96 -13.71 -14.50
C SER A 120 -7.43 -13.62 -14.63
N LEU A 121 -6.67 -14.55 -14.05
CA LEU A 121 -5.21 -14.58 -14.20
C LEU A 121 -4.79 -15.01 -15.61
N ILE A 122 -5.47 -16.01 -16.17
CA ILE A 122 -5.21 -16.54 -17.51
C ILE A 122 -5.54 -15.47 -18.58
N SER A 123 -6.47 -14.56 -18.29
CA SER A 123 -6.86 -13.49 -19.21
C SER A 123 -5.73 -12.52 -19.61
N PHE A 124 -4.66 -12.40 -18.82
CA PHE A 124 -3.52 -11.53 -19.15
C PHE A 124 -2.58 -12.15 -20.20
N HIS A 125 -2.52 -13.49 -20.27
CA HIS A 125 -1.71 -14.18 -21.27
C HIS A 125 -2.43 -14.34 -22.61
N ASN A 126 -3.77 -14.23 -22.59
CA ASN A 126 -4.57 -14.33 -23.81
C ASN A 126 -4.58 -13.02 -24.59
N TYR A 127 -4.64 -13.12 -25.92
CA TYR A 127 -4.89 -11.97 -26.79
C TYR A 127 -6.28 -11.39 -26.50
N PRO A 128 -6.49 -10.06 -26.40
CA PRO A 128 -5.56 -8.96 -26.71
C PRO A 128 -4.71 -8.44 -25.53
N ASN A 129 -4.98 -8.91 -24.31
CA ASN A 129 -4.34 -8.39 -23.09
C ASN A 129 -2.85 -8.74 -23.00
N SER A 130 -2.38 -9.73 -23.75
CA SER A 130 -0.96 -10.07 -23.86
C SER A 130 -0.07 -8.89 -24.29
N LYS A 131 -0.62 -7.89 -24.99
CA LYS A 131 0.10 -6.64 -25.31
C LYS A 131 0.50 -5.85 -24.05
N ILE A 132 -0.38 -5.81 -23.05
CA ILE A 132 -0.11 -5.13 -21.76
C ILE A 132 0.99 -5.88 -21.01
N PHE A 133 0.99 -7.21 -21.07
CA PHE A 133 2.04 -8.05 -20.47
C PHE A 133 3.42 -7.81 -21.12
N ILE A 134 3.48 -7.72 -22.46
CA ILE A 134 4.74 -7.40 -23.15
C ILE A 134 5.22 -5.99 -22.77
N PHE A 135 4.30 -5.02 -22.68
CA PHE A 135 4.64 -3.66 -22.28
C PHE A 135 5.23 -3.58 -20.86
N SER A 136 4.68 -4.33 -19.89
CA SER A 136 5.21 -4.32 -18.52
C SER A 136 6.62 -4.90 -18.41
N ILE A 137 6.95 -5.93 -19.21
CA ILE A 137 8.31 -6.49 -19.29
C ILE A 137 9.29 -5.44 -19.81
N ILE A 138 8.94 -4.77 -20.92
CA ILE A 138 9.79 -3.72 -21.52
C ILE A 138 9.98 -2.56 -20.53
N TYR A 139 8.91 -2.15 -19.83
CA TYR A 139 8.97 -1.11 -18.81
C TYR A 139 9.95 -1.47 -17.68
N LEU A 140 9.84 -2.68 -17.11
CA LEU A 140 10.74 -3.13 -16.04
C LEU A 140 12.21 -3.25 -16.51
N LEU A 141 12.43 -3.64 -17.76
CA LEU A 141 13.78 -3.70 -18.34
C LEU A 141 14.39 -2.30 -18.48
N ILE A 142 13.62 -1.33 -18.97
CA ILE A 142 14.08 0.06 -19.12
C ILE A 142 14.37 0.68 -17.74
N THR A 143 13.51 0.47 -16.74
CA THR A 143 13.74 1.01 -15.39
C THR A 143 15.01 0.44 -14.77
N LEU A 144 15.31 -0.85 -14.97
CA LEU A 144 16.56 -1.45 -14.50
C LEU A 144 17.79 -0.82 -15.15
N ILE A 145 17.78 -0.63 -16.48
CA ILE A 145 18.91 0.03 -17.20
C ILE A 145 19.11 1.47 -16.69
N ILE A 146 18.02 2.21 -16.48
CA ILE A 146 18.09 3.58 -15.95
C ILE A 146 18.66 3.59 -14.53
N LEU A 147 18.18 2.70 -13.65
CA LEU A 147 18.68 2.58 -12.27
C LEU A 147 20.18 2.28 -12.24
N VAL A 148 20.67 1.35 -13.07
CA VAL A 148 22.12 1.05 -13.16
C VAL A 148 22.91 2.30 -13.61
N LYS A 149 22.42 3.06 -14.59
CA LYS A 149 23.07 4.31 -15.03
C LYS A 149 23.11 5.37 -13.92
N ILE A 150 22.03 5.51 -13.13
CA ILE A 150 21.99 6.44 -12.00
C ILE A 150 22.99 6.04 -10.92
N CYS A 151 23.06 4.74 -10.57
CA CYS A 151 23.99 4.24 -9.55
C CYS A 151 25.46 4.41 -9.96
N LEU A 152 25.81 4.24 -11.24
CA LEU A 152 27.19 4.38 -11.73
C LEU A 152 27.67 5.85 -11.78
N ASN A 153 26.77 6.83 -11.74
CA ASN A 153 27.12 8.25 -11.85
C ASN A 153 27.68 8.89 -10.56
N GLN A 154 27.96 8.11 -9.51
CA GLN A 154 28.60 8.62 -8.29
C GLN A 154 30.11 8.79 -8.48
N LYS A 155 30.53 9.91 -9.10
CA LYS A 155 31.94 10.35 -9.10
C LYS A 155 32.26 11.11 -7.81
N GLY A 156 32.56 10.37 -6.75
CA GLY A 156 33.11 10.92 -5.52
C GLY A 156 33.37 9.82 -4.48
N PRO A 157 34.50 9.84 -3.74
CA PRO A 157 34.76 8.83 -2.72
C PRO A 157 33.77 8.99 -1.55
N LEU A 158 33.12 7.90 -1.14
CA LEU A 158 32.20 7.81 0.00
C LEU A 158 32.87 8.01 1.38
N ARG A 159 34.16 8.35 1.42
CA ARG A 159 34.93 8.63 2.64
C ARG A 159 36.07 9.60 2.31
N GLN A 160 36.15 10.73 3.02
CA GLN A 160 37.36 11.55 3.03
C GLN A 160 38.52 10.70 3.56
N ILE A 161 39.56 10.58 2.74
CA ILE A 161 40.87 10.17 3.21
C ILE A 161 41.41 11.36 3.98
N TYR A 162 41.54 11.23 5.30
CA TYR A 162 42.35 12.17 6.07
C TYR A 162 43.80 11.94 5.60
N GLU A 163 44.30 12.83 4.75
CA GLU A 163 45.72 12.94 4.49
C GLU A 163 46.37 13.44 5.77
N ASN A 164 47.10 12.57 6.46
CA ASN A 164 47.98 12.95 7.55
C ASN A 164 49.17 13.73 6.97
N THR A 165 49.15 15.05 7.14
CA THR A 165 50.35 15.89 7.33
C THR A 165 50.02 17.02 8.29
#